data_AF-A0A497NP85-F1
#
_entry.id   AF-A0A497NP85-F1
#
_cell.length_a   1.000
_cell.length_b   1.000
_cell.length_c   1.000
_cell.angle_alpha   90.00
_cell.angle_beta   90.00
_cell.angle_gamma   90.00
#
_symmetry.space_group_name_H-M   'P 1'
#
loop_
_entity.id
_entity.type
_entity.pdbx_description
1 polymer ?
#
loop_
_entity_poly.entity_id
_entity_poly.type
_entity_poly.pdbx_seq_one_letter_code
_entity_poly.pdbx_strand_id
1 'polypeptide(L)'
;MQVEELSLPRKQAEEEYNALKEAFKRNAKLKREAVNMDLYVALGHMSKHGKKIIEIWESFKKAGLNKDGDPRLAICRADGKRCYCLKVEDGSAVFSMKRLDRWSRVPRKTYGDVKFPSKTFQWQPKDPSRPIGTYNIKNQVVQCLVPIIPPKILIKEVKARLKNYHILWEVEEWKPTPPKDPILLKQLTPNLFGVLATWNLTPLERAVIRGRIQ
;
A
#
# COMPACT_ATOMS: atom_id res chain seq x y z
N MET A 1 -12.65 -4.78 4.87
CA MET A 1 -11.93 -3.58 4.38
C MET A 1 -12.57 -2.97 3.13
N GLN A 2 -12.84 -1.65 3.10
CA GLN A 2 -13.27 -0.90 1.90
C GLN A 2 -12.06 -0.21 1.25
N VAL A 3 -11.84 -0.44 -0.05
CA VAL A 3 -10.74 0.14 -0.84
C VAL A 3 -11.28 0.63 -2.19
N GLU A 4 -10.62 1.61 -2.77
CA GLU A 4 -10.98 2.14 -4.08
C GLU A 4 -10.46 1.22 -5.18
N GLU A 5 -11.35 0.40 -5.74
CA GLU A 5 -11.02 -0.55 -6.80
C GLU A 5 -11.39 0.01 -8.17
N LEU A 6 -10.42 0.01 -9.07
CA LEU A 6 -10.56 0.28 -10.48
C LEU A 6 -10.62 -1.05 -11.23
N SER A 7 -11.67 -1.24 -12.03
CA SER A 7 -11.84 -2.41 -12.88
C SER A 7 -12.14 -2.00 -14.30
N LEU A 8 -11.46 -2.63 -15.25
CA LEU A 8 -11.75 -2.53 -16.67
C LEU A 8 -11.93 -3.96 -17.23
N PRO A 9 -12.96 -4.22 -18.05
CA PRO A 9 -13.09 -5.49 -18.75
C PRO A 9 -11.80 -5.88 -19.47
N ARG A 10 -11.38 -7.14 -19.32
CA ARG A 10 -10.08 -7.61 -19.84
C ARG A 10 -9.89 -7.33 -21.33
N LYS A 11 -10.95 -7.51 -22.14
CA LYS A 11 -10.93 -7.26 -23.57
C LYS A 11 -10.68 -5.78 -23.90
N GLN A 12 -11.38 -4.88 -23.20
CA GLN A 12 -11.17 -3.44 -23.36
C GLN A 12 -9.76 -3.03 -22.92
N ALA A 13 -9.27 -3.57 -21.79
CA ALA A 13 -7.91 -3.33 -21.34
C ALA A 13 -6.85 -3.79 -22.35
N GLU A 14 -7.09 -4.90 -23.05
CA GLU A 14 -6.20 -5.42 -24.09
C GLU A 14 -6.21 -4.55 -25.35
N GLU A 15 -7.39 -4.11 -25.80
CA GLU A 15 -7.55 -3.20 -26.94
C GLU A 15 -6.81 -1.88 -26.69
N GLU A 16 -7.05 -1.24 -25.54
CA GLU A 16 -6.37 0.01 -25.17
C GLU A 16 -4.86 -0.17 -25.00
N TYR A 17 -4.42 -1.27 -24.38
CA TYR A 17 -3.01 -1.58 -24.23
C TYR A 17 -2.29 -1.72 -25.58
N ASN A 18 -2.93 -2.40 -26.54
CA ASN A 18 -2.39 -2.56 -27.89
C ASN A 18 -2.38 -1.23 -28.65
N ALA A 19 -3.44 -0.43 -28.55
CA ALA A 19 -3.49 0.91 -29.14
C ALA A 19 -2.35 1.81 -28.62
N LEU A 20 -2.13 1.82 -27.30
CA LEU A 20 -1.05 2.59 -26.67
C LEU A 20 0.34 2.07 -27.10
N LYS A 21 0.50 0.75 -27.23
CA LYS A 21 1.73 0.14 -27.75
C LYS A 21 2.04 0.58 -29.18
N GLU A 22 1.04 0.65 -30.05
CA GLU A 22 1.20 1.17 -31.42
C GLU A 22 1.50 2.67 -31.43
N ALA A 23 0.85 3.45 -30.56
CA ALA A 23 1.14 4.88 -30.40
C ALA A 23 2.61 5.11 -30.00
N PHE A 24 3.17 4.29 -29.09
CA PHE A 24 4.58 4.35 -28.71
C PHE A 24 5.55 4.04 -29.84
N LYS A 25 5.18 3.15 -30.76
CA LYS A 25 6.00 2.86 -31.94
C LYS A 25 6.04 4.05 -32.90
N ARG A 26 4.90 4.73 -33.08
CA ARG A 26 4.77 5.89 -33.97
C ARG A 26 5.38 7.16 -33.39
N ASN A 27 5.37 7.29 -32.06
CA ASN A 27 5.91 8.46 -31.37
C ASN A 27 6.65 8.08 -30.09
N ALA A 28 7.97 8.02 -30.18
CA ALA A 28 8.84 7.70 -29.05
C ALA A 28 8.77 8.72 -27.90
N LYS A 29 8.32 9.97 -28.16
CA LYS A 29 8.15 10.99 -27.12
C LYS A 29 7.06 10.58 -26.13
N LEU A 30 5.97 9.99 -26.60
CA LEU A 30 4.87 9.52 -25.74
C LEU A 30 5.35 8.51 -24.70
N LYS A 31 6.27 7.62 -25.08
CA LYS A 31 6.86 6.63 -24.17
C LYS A 31 7.73 7.26 -23.07
N ARG A 32 8.22 8.49 -23.26
CA ARG A 32 9.02 9.21 -22.25
C ARG A 32 8.15 9.93 -21.22
N GLU A 33 6.86 10.13 -21.52
CA GLU A 33 5.93 10.77 -20.60
C GLU A 33 5.49 9.78 -19.51
N ALA A 34 5.68 10.17 -18.25
CA ALA A 34 5.38 9.33 -17.10
C ALA A 34 3.92 8.85 -17.09
N VAL A 35 2.98 9.72 -17.43
CA VAL A 35 1.55 9.42 -17.49
C VAL A 35 1.25 8.26 -18.44
N ASN A 36 1.84 8.27 -19.64
CA ASN A 36 1.62 7.22 -20.61
C ASN A 36 2.26 5.90 -20.18
N MET A 37 3.44 5.97 -19.55
CA MET A 37 4.09 4.77 -19.01
C MET A 37 3.31 4.16 -17.85
N ASP A 38 2.76 4.99 -16.97
CA ASP A 38 1.91 4.56 -15.86
C ASP A 38 0.63 3.89 -16.38
N LEU A 39 -0.02 4.51 -17.38
CA LEU A 39 -1.19 3.95 -18.07
C LEU A 39 -0.84 2.61 -18.75
N TYR A 40 0.29 2.55 -19.45
CA TYR A 40 0.77 1.33 -20.08
C TYR A 40 0.98 0.18 -19.10
N VAL A 41 1.56 0.45 -17.92
CA VAL A 41 1.76 -0.56 -16.88
C VAL A 41 0.43 -1.02 -16.27
N ALA A 42 -0.50 -0.08 -16.02
CA ALA A 42 -1.83 -0.38 -15.48
C ALA A 42 -2.65 -1.26 -16.45
N LEU A 43 -2.78 -0.83 -17.71
CA LEU A 43 -3.48 -1.59 -18.76
C LEU A 43 -2.79 -2.94 -19.01
N GLY A 44 -1.46 -2.99 -18.99
CA GLY A 44 -0.69 -4.22 -19.11
C GLY A 44 -0.95 -5.22 -17.98
N HIS A 45 -1.24 -4.74 -16.77
CA HIS A 45 -1.64 -5.60 -15.65
C HIS A 45 -3.07 -6.12 -15.84
N MET A 46 -4.02 -5.23 -16.13
CA MET A 46 -5.44 -5.58 -16.33
C MET A 46 -5.64 -6.53 -17.50
N SER A 47 -5.01 -6.28 -18.65
CA SER A 47 -5.11 -7.14 -19.85
C SER A 47 -4.56 -8.56 -19.63
N LYS A 48 -3.42 -8.70 -18.93
CA LYS A 48 -2.75 -10.00 -18.73
C LYS A 48 -3.36 -10.82 -17.62
N HIS A 49 -3.82 -10.17 -16.55
CA HIS A 49 -4.27 -10.86 -15.36
C HIS A 49 -5.79 -10.83 -15.17
N GLY A 50 -6.50 -9.90 -15.82
CA GLY A 50 -7.92 -9.66 -15.59
C GLY A 50 -8.22 -9.22 -14.15
N LYS A 51 -7.22 -8.72 -13.44
CA LYS A 51 -7.30 -8.38 -12.01
C LYS A 51 -7.54 -6.89 -11.82
N LYS A 52 -8.18 -6.58 -10.69
CA LYS A 52 -8.49 -5.21 -10.26
C LYS A 52 -7.21 -4.45 -9.91
N ILE A 53 -7.27 -3.12 -10.00
CA ILE A 53 -6.25 -2.21 -9.50
C ILE A 53 -6.85 -1.45 -8.31
N ILE A 54 -6.06 -1.21 -7.28
CA ILE A 54 -6.40 -0.36 -6.15
C ILE A 54 -5.70 0.98 -6.31
N GLU A 55 -6.46 2.06 -6.14
CA GLU A 55 -5.92 3.40 -5.96
C GLU A 55 -5.61 3.65 -4.48
N ILE A 56 -4.34 3.63 -4.11
CA ILE A 56 -3.94 3.58 -2.70
C ILE A 56 -4.17 4.91 -1.99
N TRP A 57 -3.96 6.05 -2.64
CA TRP A 57 -4.10 7.37 -2.01
C TRP A 57 -5.56 7.66 -1.65
N GLU A 58 -6.49 7.47 -2.58
CA GLU A 58 -7.92 7.65 -2.31
C GLU A 58 -8.45 6.59 -1.34
N SER A 59 -7.96 5.34 -1.41
CA SER A 59 -8.32 4.31 -0.42
C SER A 59 -7.99 4.72 1.01
N PHE A 60 -6.77 5.23 1.27
CA PHE A 60 -6.36 5.66 2.62
C PHE A 60 -7.09 6.93 3.06
N LYS A 61 -7.31 7.87 2.13
CA LYS A 61 -8.07 9.09 2.40
C LYS A 61 -9.52 8.79 2.80
N LYS A 62 -10.19 7.89 2.08
CA LYS A 62 -11.57 7.44 2.39
C LYS A 62 -11.64 6.64 3.68
N ALA A 63 -10.70 5.73 3.92
CA ALA A 63 -10.66 4.93 5.14
C ALA A 63 -10.36 5.78 6.39
N GLY A 64 -9.58 6.85 6.23
CA GLY A 64 -9.28 7.82 7.26
C GLY A 64 -8.50 7.22 8.44
N LEU A 65 -8.78 7.76 9.63
CA LEU A 65 -8.12 7.38 10.88
C LEU A 65 -8.98 6.41 11.70
N ASN A 66 -8.31 5.64 12.55
CA ASN A 66 -8.93 4.84 13.60
C ASN A 66 -9.25 5.70 14.84
N LYS A 67 -9.81 5.08 15.88
CA LYS A 67 -10.16 5.73 17.16
C LYS A 67 -8.98 6.39 17.87
N ASP A 68 -7.76 5.95 17.61
CA ASP A 68 -6.55 6.44 18.26
C ASP A 68 -5.92 7.65 17.53
N GLY A 69 -6.44 7.99 16.35
CA GLY A 69 -5.88 9.04 15.48
C GLY A 69 -4.72 8.55 14.59
N ASP A 70 -4.66 7.24 14.33
CA ASP A 70 -3.70 6.57 13.46
C ASP A 70 -4.39 6.07 12.17
N PRO A 71 -3.68 5.84 11.05
CA PRO A 71 -4.31 5.35 9.82
C PRO A 71 -5.06 4.03 10.02
N ARG A 72 -6.28 3.91 9.49
CA ARG A 72 -7.08 2.67 9.57
C ARG A 72 -6.54 1.57 8.65
N LEU A 73 -5.76 1.94 7.65
CA LEU A 73 -5.11 1.00 6.73
C LEU A 73 -3.60 1.01 6.96
N ALA A 74 -2.96 -0.11 6.65
CA ALA A 74 -1.51 -0.20 6.55
C ALA A 74 -1.10 -0.88 5.24
N ILE A 75 0.00 -0.39 4.68
CA ILE A 75 0.63 -0.98 3.50
C ILE A 75 2.12 -1.19 3.77
N CYS A 76 2.65 -2.35 3.41
CA CYS A 76 4.07 -2.63 3.59
C CYS A 76 4.56 -3.66 2.59
N ARG A 77 5.87 -3.68 2.33
CA ARG A 77 6.50 -4.70 1.49
C ARG A 77 6.31 -6.10 2.11
N ALA A 78 6.01 -7.08 1.27
CA ALA A 78 5.45 -8.37 1.66
C ALA A 78 6.40 -9.31 2.43
N ASP A 79 7.71 -9.08 2.37
CA ASP A 79 8.73 -9.79 3.15
C ASP A 79 9.05 -9.11 4.50
N GLY A 80 8.28 -8.08 4.88
CA GLY A 80 8.44 -7.40 6.17
C GLY A 80 7.93 -8.22 7.34
N LYS A 81 8.53 -7.99 8.51
CA LYS A 81 8.00 -8.50 9.80
C LYS A 81 7.09 -7.48 10.50
N ARG A 82 7.41 -6.20 10.33
CA ARG A 82 6.69 -5.07 10.91
C ARG A 82 6.46 -4.01 9.86
N CYS A 83 5.37 -3.28 9.99
CA CYS A 83 5.07 -2.07 9.24
C CYS A 83 5.15 -0.90 10.20
N TYR A 84 5.90 0.13 9.82
CA TYR A 84 5.98 1.41 10.51
C TYR A 84 5.28 2.46 9.66
N CYS A 85 4.50 3.32 10.30
CA CYS A 85 3.97 4.54 9.69
C CYS A 85 4.60 5.75 10.39
N LEU A 86 5.36 6.54 9.64
CA LEU A 86 5.83 7.86 10.05
C LEU A 86 4.83 8.91 9.60
N LYS A 87 4.23 9.63 10.55
CA LYS A 87 3.33 10.76 10.31
C LYS A 87 4.15 12.04 10.13
N VAL A 88 3.79 12.86 9.14
CA VAL A 88 4.46 14.13 8.83
C VAL A 88 3.46 15.28 8.99
N GLU A 89 3.93 16.43 9.49
CA GLU A 89 3.08 17.59 9.82
C GLU A 89 2.22 18.11 8.67
N ASP A 90 2.59 17.86 7.42
CA ASP A 90 1.83 18.26 6.23
C ASP A 90 0.63 17.36 5.92
N GLY A 91 0.32 16.39 6.80
CA GLY A 91 -0.75 15.41 6.59
C GLY A 91 -0.35 14.23 5.72
N SER A 92 0.92 14.10 5.33
CA SER A 92 1.45 12.91 4.64
C SER A 92 1.93 11.85 5.62
N ALA A 93 2.13 10.63 5.10
CA ALA A 93 2.74 9.52 5.84
C ALA A 93 3.69 8.72 4.96
N VAL A 94 4.67 8.08 5.60
CA VAL A 94 5.55 7.09 4.96
C VAL A 94 5.38 5.75 5.67
N PHE A 95 5.02 4.73 4.91
CA PHE A 95 4.93 3.35 5.38
C PHE A 95 6.17 2.57 4.97
N SER A 96 6.78 1.85 5.91
CA SER A 96 8.02 1.12 5.68
C SER A 96 8.13 -0.13 6.54
N MET A 97 8.91 -1.10 6.08
CA MET A 97 9.33 -2.24 6.90
C MET A 97 10.45 -1.93 7.90
N LYS A 98 11.08 -0.75 7.77
CA LYS A 98 12.11 -0.26 8.68
C LYS A 98 11.60 1.00 9.36
N ARG A 99 11.82 1.11 10.67
CA ARG A 99 11.50 2.32 11.42
C ARG A 99 12.14 3.51 10.73
N LEU A 100 11.32 4.51 10.42
CA LEU A 100 11.79 5.83 9.99
C LEU A 100 11.81 6.74 11.21
N ASP A 101 12.64 7.77 11.16
CA ASP A 101 12.60 8.87 12.10
C ASP A 101 12.31 10.18 11.36
N ARG A 102 12.25 11.27 12.13
CA ARG A 102 11.93 12.60 11.60
C ARG A 102 12.98 13.15 10.62
N TRP A 103 14.17 12.58 10.55
CA TRP A 103 15.25 12.99 9.65
C TRP A 103 15.24 12.17 8.37
N SER A 104 14.71 10.94 8.40
CA SER A 104 14.58 10.04 7.26
C SER A 104 13.16 10.06 6.68
N ARG A 105 12.71 11.23 6.21
CA ARG A 105 11.35 11.42 5.62
C ARG A 105 11.25 10.99 4.15
N VAL A 106 12.38 10.65 3.53
CA VAL A 106 12.44 10.29 2.10
C VAL A 106 12.14 8.79 1.96
N PRO A 107 11.19 8.39 1.10
CA PRO A 107 10.89 6.98 0.88
C PRO A 107 12.09 6.28 0.25
N ARG A 108 12.49 5.15 0.84
CA ARG A 108 13.64 4.37 0.39
C ARG A 108 13.18 3.25 -0.52
N LYS A 109 13.62 3.29 -1.78
CA LYS A 109 13.33 2.24 -2.77
C LYS A 109 13.76 0.85 -2.29
N THR A 110 14.89 0.76 -1.59
CA THR A 110 15.43 -0.51 -1.05
C THR A 110 14.48 -1.24 -0.11
N TYR A 111 13.60 -0.52 0.59
CA TYR A 111 12.63 -1.10 1.53
C TYR A 111 11.20 -1.13 0.99
N GLY A 112 10.99 -0.65 -0.25
CA GLY A 112 9.67 -0.55 -0.86
C GLY A 112 8.77 0.42 -0.13
N ASP A 113 9.33 1.51 0.40
CA ASP A 113 8.59 2.50 1.19
C ASP A 113 7.48 3.14 0.35
N VAL A 114 6.29 3.28 0.94
CA VAL A 114 5.13 3.90 0.29
C VAL A 114 4.90 5.25 0.95
N LYS A 115 5.03 6.32 0.16
CA LYS A 115 4.76 7.70 0.61
C LYS A 115 3.40 8.15 0.10
N PHE A 116 2.62 8.73 1.00
CA PHE A 116 1.36 9.38 0.68
C PHE A 116 1.57 10.88 0.43
N PRO A 117 0.72 11.52 -0.39
CA PRO A 117 0.81 12.96 -0.62
C PRO A 117 0.47 13.75 0.65
N SER A 118 0.84 15.04 0.66
CA SER A 118 0.42 15.95 1.71
C SER A 118 -1.11 16.02 1.79
N LYS A 119 -1.65 16.30 2.97
CA LYS A 119 -3.10 16.41 3.24
C LYS A 119 -3.90 15.12 3.04
N THR A 120 -3.26 13.96 2.93
CA THR A 120 -3.99 12.67 2.95
C THR A 120 -4.68 12.44 4.29
N PHE A 121 -4.03 12.84 5.40
CA PHE A 121 -4.52 12.61 6.76
C PHE A 121 -4.62 13.92 7.54
N GLN A 122 -5.58 13.96 8.45
CA GLN A 122 -5.75 15.04 9.43
C GLN A 122 -5.30 14.55 10.81
N TRP A 123 -4.03 14.75 11.13
CA TRP A 123 -3.44 14.21 12.36
C TRP A 123 -4.04 14.84 13.62
N GLN A 124 -4.13 14.05 14.68
CA GLN A 124 -4.48 14.56 16.00
C GLN A 124 -3.23 15.07 16.73
N PRO A 125 -3.30 16.25 17.38
CA PRO A 125 -2.20 16.74 18.18
C PRO A 125 -2.06 15.95 19.50
N LYS A 126 -0.87 15.99 20.12
CA LYS A 126 -0.65 15.52 21.50
C LYS A 126 -1.25 16.51 22.50
N ASP A 127 -0.96 17.78 22.28
CA ASP A 127 -1.46 18.93 23.05
C ASP A 127 -2.39 19.75 22.14
N PRO A 128 -3.71 19.75 22.39
CA PRO A 128 -4.68 20.51 21.60
C PRO A 128 -4.47 22.02 21.63
N SER A 129 -3.74 22.57 22.62
CA SER A 129 -3.51 24.02 22.71
C SER A 129 -2.40 24.50 21.77
N ARG A 130 -1.68 23.58 21.11
CA ARG A 130 -0.57 23.88 20.21
C ARG A 130 -0.91 23.47 18.78
N PRO A 131 -0.41 24.19 17.76
CA PRO A 131 -0.59 23.78 16.38
C PRO A 131 0.03 22.40 16.11
N ILE A 132 -0.47 21.72 15.09
CA ILE A 132 0.13 20.48 14.60
C ILE A 132 1.53 20.79 14.06
N GLY A 133 2.50 20.04 14.53
CA GLY A 133 3.89 20.10 14.08
C GLY A 133 4.60 18.79 14.39
N THR A 134 5.81 18.61 13.85
CA THR A 134 6.59 17.37 13.99
C THR A 134 6.63 16.81 15.42
N TYR A 135 6.71 17.69 16.42
CA TYR A 135 6.80 17.31 17.84
C TYR A 135 5.45 17.15 18.54
N ASN A 136 4.39 17.77 17.99
CA ASN A 136 3.05 17.79 18.55
C ASN A 136 2.08 16.83 17.85
N ILE A 137 2.52 15.93 16.97
CA ILE A 137 1.66 14.88 16.40
C ILE A 137 1.56 13.71 17.38
N LYS A 138 0.34 13.28 17.71
CA LYS A 138 0.09 12.10 18.55
C LYS A 138 0.66 10.85 17.87
N ASN A 139 1.48 10.10 18.61
CA ASN A 139 2.17 8.89 18.13
C ASN A 139 2.81 9.09 16.75
N GLN A 140 3.80 9.98 16.65
CA GLN A 140 4.44 10.34 15.37
C GLN A 140 4.88 9.11 14.56
N VAL A 141 5.34 8.06 15.23
CA VAL A 141 5.65 6.78 14.60
C VAL A 141 4.82 5.70 15.29
N VAL A 142 4.06 4.97 14.50
CA VAL A 142 3.28 3.80 14.93
C VAL A 142 3.74 2.55 14.20
N GLN A 143 3.50 1.36 14.80
CA GLN A 143 3.91 0.09 14.19
C GLN A 143 2.86 -1.02 14.37
N CYS A 144 2.79 -1.93 13.41
CA CYS A 144 1.98 -3.15 13.48
C CYS A 144 2.72 -4.30 12.78
N LEU A 145 2.17 -5.52 12.87
CA LEU A 145 2.72 -6.67 12.16
C LEU A 145 2.32 -6.70 10.69
N VAL A 146 3.22 -7.19 9.84
CA VAL A 146 2.89 -7.52 8.46
C VAL A 146 2.16 -8.88 8.43
N PRO A 147 1.02 -9.01 7.74
CA PRO A 147 0.31 -10.28 7.61
C PRO A 147 1.18 -11.38 6.98
N ILE A 148 1.07 -12.61 7.48
CA ILE A 148 1.66 -13.78 6.84
C ILE A 148 0.84 -14.12 5.60
N ILE A 149 1.53 -14.42 4.49
CA ILE A 149 0.89 -14.87 3.25
C ILE A 149 0.70 -16.39 3.31
N PRO A 150 -0.53 -16.91 3.14
CA PRO A 150 -0.79 -18.35 3.10
C PRO A 150 0.01 -19.07 2.03
N PRO A 151 0.51 -20.29 2.28
CA PRO A 151 1.29 -21.06 1.31
C PRO A 151 0.60 -21.24 -0.05
N LYS A 152 -0.73 -21.42 -0.05
CA LYS A 152 -1.52 -21.54 -1.29
C LYS A 152 -1.44 -20.30 -2.18
N ILE A 153 -1.40 -19.10 -1.57
CA ILE A 153 -1.26 -17.83 -2.30
C ILE A 153 0.18 -17.66 -2.78
N LEU A 154 1.17 -18.02 -1.96
CA LEU A 154 2.59 -17.98 -2.35
C LEU A 154 2.83 -18.79 -3.63
N ILE A 155 2.36 -20.04 -3.67
CA ILE A 155 2.57 -20.92 -4.83
C ILE A 155 1.86 -20.39 -6.09
N LYS A 156 0.63 -19.89 -5.94
CA LYS A 156 -0.21 -19.51 -7.08
C LYS A 156 0.13 -18.13 -7.66
N GLU A 157 0.41 -17.16 -6.80
CA GLU A 157 0.42 -15.74 -7.18
C GLU A 157 1.82 -15.11 -7.16
N VAL A 158 2.73 -15.65 -6.33
CA VAL A 158 4.08 -15.09 -6.16
C VAL A 158 5.02 -15.73 -7.19
N LYS A 159 5.18 -15.05 -8.33
CA LYS A 159 6.07 -15.46 -9.44
C LYS A 159 7.50 -14.90 -9.32
N ALA A 160 7.74 -14.02 -8.35
CA ALA A 160 9.03 -13.35 -8.14
C ALA A 160 9.35 -13.26 -6.64
N ARG A 161 10.48 -12.65 -6.28
CA ARG A 161 10.84 -12.44 -4.87
C ARG A 161 9.79 -11.56 -4.16
N LEU A 162 9.48 -11.88 -2.90
CA LEU A 162 8.51 -11.16 -2.07
C LEU A 162 8.77 -9.65 -1.94
N LYS A 163 10.03 -9.22 -2.06
CA LYS A 163 10.40 -7.79 -2.07
C LYS A 163 9.75 -6.97 -3.21
N ASN A 164 9.20 -7.63 -4.23
CA ASN A 164 8.51 -6.98 -5.36
C ASN A 164 6.99 -6.83 -5.13
N TYR A 165 6.50 -7.19 -3.95
CA TYR A 165 5.09 -7.17 -3.61
C TYR A 165 4.87 -6.41 -2.30
N HIS A 166 3.63 -5.97 -2.12
CA HIS A 166 3.16 -5.30 -0.92
C HIS A 166 1.93 -6.01 -0.38
N ILE A 167 1.65 -5.82 0.90
CA ILE A 167 0.41 -6.25 1.52
C ILE A 167 -0.31 -5.00 2.00
N LEU A 168 -1.61 -4.92 1.75
CA LEU A 168 -2.53 -3.92 2.30
C LEU A 168 -3.49 -4.63 3.26
N TRP A 169 -3.73 -4.06 4.43
CA TRP A 169 -4.65 -4.64 5.40
C TRP A 169 -5.26 -3.58 6.32
N GLU A 170 -6.33 -3.97 7.00
CA GLU A 170 -7.02 -3.12 7.97
C GLU A 170 -6.37 -3.22 9.35
N VAL A 171 -6.18 -2.05 9.99
CA VAL A 171 -5.55 -1.88 11.29
C VAL A 171 -6.55 -1.24 12.25
N GLU A 172 -7.06 -2.05 13.17
CA GLU A 172 -7.93 -1.56 14.26
C GLU A 172 -7.10 -0.78 15.29
N GLU A 173 -5.97 -1.35 15.69
CA GLU A 173 -5.02 -0.77 16.62
C GLU A 173 -3.60 -0.97 16.11
N TRP A 174 -2.76 0.06 16.20
CA TRP A 174 -1.34 -0.02 15.84
C TRP A 174 -0.51 -0.69 16.94
N LYS A 175 -0.86 -1.95 17.18
CA LYS A 175 -0.22 -2.89 18.09
C LYS A 175 0.07 -4.18 17.34
N PRO A 176 0.92 -5.06 17.88
CA PRO A 176 1.12 -6.37 17.29
C PRO A 176 -0.11 -7.27 17.55
N THR A 177 -1.18 -7.03 16.80
CA THR A 177 -2.40 -7.85 16.76
C THR A 177 -2.51 -8.52 15.40
N PRO A 178 -3.12 -9.73 15.31
CA PRO A 178 -3.31 -10.38 14.03
C PRO A 178 -4.15 -9.51 13.07
N PRO A 179 -3.66 -9.23 11.86
CA PRO A 179 -4.30 -8.30 10.93
C PRO A 179 -5.60 -8.87 10.33
N LYS A 180 -6.47 -7.99 9.82
CA LYS A 180 -7.75 -8.33 9.19
C LYS A 180 -7.70 -8.05 7.68
N ASP A 181 -8.35 -8.91 6.92
CA ASP A 181 -8.58 -8.81 5.47
C ASP A 181 -7.35 -8.41 4.61
N PRO A 182 -6.20 -9.10 4.71
CA PRO A 182 -5.03 -8.78 3.91
C PRO A 182 -5.22 -9.00 2.41
N ILE A 183 -4.63 -8.09 1.63
CA ILE A 183 -4.57 -8.10 0.16
C ILE A 183 -3.12 -8.09 -0.28
N LEU A 184 -2.73 -9.05 -1.12
CA LEU A 184 -1.43 -9.10 -1.77
C LEU A 184 -1.48 -8.24 -3.02
N LEU A 185 -0.55 -7.31 -3.12
CA LEU A 185 -0.48 -6.28 -4.14
C LEU A 185 0.83 -6.33 -4.91
N LYS A 186 0.76 -5.92 -6.18
CA LYS A 186 1.92 -5.55 -6.98
C LYS A 186 1.89 -4.07 -7.26
N GLN A 187 2.94 -3.35 -6.86
CA GLN A 187 3.09 -1.94 -7.19
C GLN A 187 3.22 -1.77 -8.71
N LEU A 188 2.37 -0.92 -9.30
CA LEU A 188 2.38 -0.58 -10.72
C LEU A 188 2.92 0.84 -10.91
N THR A 189 2.42 1.75 -10.08
CA THR A 189 2.87 3.15 -9.98
C THR A 189 2.98 3.52 -8.49
N PRO A 190 3.40 4.75 -8.12
CA PRO A 190 3.37 5.18 -6.72
C PRO A 190 1.97 5.14 -6.07
N ASN A 191 0.89 5.30 -6.84
CA ASN A 191 -0.49 5.30 -6.37
C ASN A 191 -1.24 3.99 -6.70
N LEU A 192 -0.97 3.39 -7.87
CA LEU A 192 -1.74 2.26 -8.37
C LEU A 192 -1.08 0.92 -8.04
N PHE A 193 -1.87 0.02 -7.46
CA PHE A 193 -1.44 -1.31 -7.06
C PHE A 193 -2.37 -2.38 -7.65
N GLY A 194 -1.80 -3.33 -8.40
CA GLY A 194 -2.55 -4.46 -8.93
C GLY A 194 -2.87 -5.48 -7.84
N VAL A 195 -4.14 -5.89 -7.71
CA VAL A 195 -4.58 -6.91 -6.76
C VAL A 195 -4.16 -8.29 -7.26
N LEU A 196 -3.48 -9.07 -6.43
CA LEU A 196 -3.11 -10.45 -6.76
C LEU A 196 -3.97 -11.47 -6.03
N ALA A 197 -4.18 -11.28 -4.73
CA ALA A 197 -5.03 -12.15 -3.92
C ALA A 197 -5.55 -11.41 -2.69
N THR A 198 -6.67 -11.90 -2.18
CA THR A 198 -7.23 -11.54 -0.88
C THR A 198 -7.31 -12.80 -0.03
N TRP A 199 -7.13 -12.68 1.29
CA TRP A 199 -7.37 -13.78 2.20
C TRP A 199 -7.79 -13.29 3.56
N ASN A 200 -8.38 -14.20 4.33
CA ASN A 200 -8.62 -14.01 5.74
C ASN A 200 -7.66 -14.90 6.51
N LEU A 201 -7.03 -14.36 7.55
CA LEU A 201 -6.24 -15.18 8.47
C LEU A 201 -7.18 -16.06 9.28
N THR A 202 -6.95 -17.37 9.18
CA THR A 202 -7.64 -18.40 9.97
C THR A 202 -7.36 -18.21 11.48
N PRO A 203 -8.24 -18.70 12.38
CA PRO A 203 -7.97 -18.67 13.81
C PRO A 203 -6.60 -19.28 14.20
N LEU A 204 -6.18 -20.35 13.52
CA LEU A 204 -4.86 -20.96 13.69
C LEU A 204 -3.72 -20.01 13.32
N GLU A 205 -3.77 -19.40 12.13
CA GLU A 205 -2.73 -18.45 11.70
C GLU A 205 -2.67 -17.23 12.64
N ARG A 206 -3.83 -16.75 13.11
CA ARG A 206 -3.89 -15.68 14.11
C ARG A 206 -3.27 -16.12 15.44
N ALA A 207 -3.51 -17.35 15.89
CA ALA A 207 -2.91 -17.90 17.12
C ALA A 207 -1.39 -18.06 16.99
N VAL A 208 -0.90 -18.57 15.85
CA VAL A 208 0.54 -18.67 15.55
C VAL A 208 1.21 -17.29 15.56
N ILE A 209 0.54 -16.29 15.01
CA ILE A 209 1.01 -14.89 15.04
C ILE A 209 1.05 -14.38 16.48
N ARG A 210 -0.01 -14.57 17.28
CA ARG A 210 -0.04 -14.18 18.70
C ARG A 210 1.09 -14.81 19.52
N GLY A 211 1.38 -16.10 19.31
CA GLY A 211 2.46 -16.80 20.02
C GLY A 211 3.87 -16.31 19.68
N ARG A 212 4.05 -15.53 18.61
CA ARG A 212 5.35 -14.94 18.19
C ARG A 212 5.50 -13.46 18.54
N ILE A 213 4.47 -12.88 19.16
CA ILE A 213 4.44 -11.46 19.56
C ILE A 213 4.94 -11.25 20.99
N GLN A 214 5.01 -12.32 21.79
CA GLN A 214 5.60 -12.29 23.13
C GLN A 214 7.11 -12.03 23.09
#